data_AF-A0A7S3USB0-F1
#
_entry.id   AF-A0A7S3USB0-F1
#
_cell.length_a   1.000
_cell.length_b   1.000
_cell.length_c   1.000
_cell.angle_alpha   90.00
_cell.angle_beta   90.00
_cell.angle_gamma   90.00
#
_symmetry.space_group_name_H-M   'P 1'
#
loop_
_entity.id
_entity.type
_entity.pdbx_description
1 polymer ?
#
loop_
_entity_poly.entity_id
_entity_poly.type
_entity_poly.pdbx_seq_one_letter_code
_entity_poly.pdbx_strand_id
1 'polypeptide(L)'
;GYGLPTGSTPLICYRELVRMHKGGELSFSNVATFNMDEYCDIPKDHPESYHTFMWENLFKHIDIRRENVHILDGNAEDLYHECRTYEAKMEALGGVELFLGGIGPDGHIAFNEPGSSLCSRTRVKTLAYDTIVANARFFGGDITKVP
;
A
#
# COMPACT_ATOMS: atom_id res chain seq x y z
N GLY A 1 11.05 -9.20 5.13
CA GLY A 1 9.83 -8.91 4.33
C GLY A 1 9.99 -7.67 3.46
N TYR A 2 9.07 -7.40 2.52
CA TYR A 2 9.17 -6.26 1.57
C TYR A 2 8.02 -5.26 1.74
N GLY A 3 8.34 -3.98 1.85
CA GLY A 3 7.39 -2.89 1.89
C GLY A 3 7.08 -2.36 0.48
N LEU A 4 5.80 -2.21 0.14
CA LEU A 4 5.35 -1.87 -1.22
C LEU A 4 4.44 -0.63 -1.24
N PRO A 5 4.64 0.32 -2.18
CA PRO A 5 3.78 1.49 -2.34
C PRO A 5 2.74 1.28 -3.44
N THR A 6 1.70 2.11 -3.47
CA THR A 6 0.76 2.21 -4.60
C THR A 6 1.03 3.47 -5.43
N GLY A 7 0.10 3.81 -6.34
CA GLY A 7 0.19 4.98 -7.19
C GLY A 7 0.94 4.75 -8.50
N SER A 8 1.13 5.82 -9.28
CA SER A 8 1.66 5.72 -10.65
C SER A 8 3.15 5.42 -10.71
N THR A 9 3.93 5.89 -9.73
CA THR A 9 5.39 5.78 -9.69
C THR A 9 5.90 4.32 -9.70
N PRO A 10 5.40 3.40 -8.86
CA PRO A 10 5.92 2.02 -8.82
C PRO A 10 5.47 1.13 -9.99
N LEU A 11 4.55 1.58 -10.87
CA LEU A 11 3.99 0.73 -11.93
C LEU A 11 5.06 0.16 -12.88
N ILE A 12 6.11 0.95 -13.21
CA ILE A 12 7.20 0.47 -14.07
C ILE A 12 7.98 -0.63 -13.34
N CYS A 13 8.27 -0.44 -12.05
CA CYS A 13 8.96 -1.42 -11.22
C CYS A 13 8.15 -2.73 -11.14
N TYR A 14 6.83 -2.66 -10.93
CA TYR A 14 5.99 -3.86 -10.89
C TYR A 14 5.98 -4.62 -12.21
N ARG A 15 5.92 -3.93 -13.36
CA ARG A 15 6.02 -4.59 -14.67
C ARG A 15 7.36 -5.33 -14.85
N GLU A 16 8.46 -4.73 -14.42
CA GLU A 16 9.78 -5.38 -14.49
C GLU A 16 9.91 -6.57 -13.54
N LEU A 17 9.40 -6.47 -12.31
CA LEU A 17 9.37 -7.60 -11.37
C LEU A 17 8.57 -8.79 -11.93
N VAL A 18 7.41 -8.51 -12.54
CA VAL A 18 6.60 -9.52 -13.22
C VAL A 18 7.34 -10.12 -14.41
N ARG A 19 8.04 -9.29 -15.21
CA ARG A 19 8.85 -9.78 -16.35
C ARG A 19 9.95 -10.73 -15.88
N MET A 20 10.72 -10.33 -14.87
CA MET A 20 11.81 -11.13 -14.29
C MET A 20 11.30 -12.44 -13.70
N HIS A 21 10.16 -12.41 -12.99
CA HIS A 21 9.53 -13.62 -12.48
C HIS A 21 9.12 -14.58 -13.59
N LYS A 22 8.43 -14.09 -14.62
CA LYS A 22 8.03 -14.90 -15.79
C LYS A 22 9.23 -15.43 -16.58
N GLY A 23 10.37 -14.74 -16.51
CA GLY A 23 11.66 -15.19 -17.05
C GLY A 23 12.38 -16.24 -16.19
N GLY A 24 11.86 -16.58 -15.00
CA GLY A 24 12.49 -17.52 -14.07
C GLY A 24 13.65 -16.93 -13.26
N GLU A 25 13.83 -15.60 -13.29
CA GLU A 25 14.94 -14.91 -12.61
C GLU A 25 14.65 -14.73 -11.11
N LEU A 26 13.36 -14.68 -10.72
CA LEU A 26 12.90 -14.38 -9.35
C LEU A 26 11.72 -15.28 -8.94
N SER A 27 11.62 -15.58 -7.65
CA SER A 27 10.45 -16.21 -7.02
C SER A 27 10.02 -15.43 -5.77
N PHE A 28 8.72 -15.30 -5.60
CA PHE A 28 8.03 -14.65 -4.49
C PHE A 28 7.35 -15.64 -3.54
N SER A 29 7.52 -16.95 -3.77
CA SER A 29 6.91 -18.02 -2.97
C SER A 29 7.24 -17.94 -1.46
N ASN A 30 8.43 -17.42 -1.12
CA ASN A 30 8.90 -17.22 0.26
C ASN A 30 8.95 -15.74 0.68
N VAL A 31 8.35 -14.84 -0.11
CA VAL A 31 8.32 -13.41 0.17
C VAL A 31 7.04 -13.06 0.93
N ALA A 32 7.19 -12.27 2.00
CA ALA A 32 6.09 -11.60 2.69
C ALA A 32 6.08 -10.10 2.37
N THR A 33 4.92 -9.55 2.05
CA THR A 33 4.76 -8.14 1.63
C THR A 33 3.89 -7.35 2.61
N PHE A 34 4.24 -6.08 2.78
CA PHE A 34 3.50 -5.11 3.59
C PHE A 34 3.26 -3.84 2.76
N ASN A 35 2.01 -3.51 2.48
CA ASN A 35 1.66 -2.25 1.84
C ASN A 35 1.73 -1.06 2.82
N MET A 36 1.98 0.14 2.29
CA MET A 36 2.11 1.35 3.10
C MET A 36 0.79 1.78 3.77
N ASP A 37 -0.30 1.70 3.03
CA ASP A 37 -1.57 2.33 3.34
C ASP A 37 -2.74 1.63 2.63
N GLU A 38 -3.95 1.98 3.05
CA GLU A 38 -5.23 1.69 2.38
C GLU A 38 -6.20 2.83 2.75
N TYR A 39 -7.15 3.15 1.87
CA TYR A 39 -8.22 4.09 2.18
C TYR A 39 -9.16 3.51 3.23
N CYS A 40 -9.60 4.36 4.16
CA CYS A 40 -10.71 4.00 5.04
C CYS A 40 -12.04 4.05 4.27
N ASP A 41 -13.01 3.24 4.68
CA ASP A 41 -14.40 3.27 4.16
C ASP A 41 -14.57 3.04 2.64
N ILE A 42 -13.55 2.47 1.96
CA ILE A 42 -13.67 2.04 0.56
C ILE A 42 -13.91 0.52 0.49
N PRO A 43 -14.89 0.03 -0.30
CA PRO A 43 -15.04 -1.41 -0.51
C PRO A 43 -13.74 -2.03 -1.03
N LYS A 44 -13.37 -3.18 -0.46
CA LYS A 44 -12.11 -3.87 -0.79
C LYS A 44 -12.00 -4.28 -2.28
N ASP A 45 -13.13 -4.49 -2.94
CA ASP A 45 -13.23 -4.83 -4.36
C ASP A 45 -13.45 -3.59 -5.24
N HIS A 46 -13.48 -2.39 -4.66
CA HIS A 46 -13.54 -1.16 -5.42
C HIS A 46 -12.32 -1.05 -6.35
N PRO A 47 -12.48 -0.62 -7.62
CA PRO A 47 -11.38 -0.51 -8.58
C PRO A 47 -10.19 0.32 -8.10
N GLU A 48 -10.48 1.37 -7.34
CA GLU A 48 -9.48 2.32 -6.81
C GLU A 48 -9.00 1.98 -5.38
N SER A 49 -9.43 0.86 -4.80
CA SER A 49 -8.84 0.40 -3.52
C SER A 49 -7.40 -0.05 -3.74
N TYR A 50 -6.55 0.08 -2.71
CA TYR A 50 -5.17 -0.38 -2.81
C TYR A 50 -5.06 -1.91 -2.80
N HIS A 51 -6.04 -2.61 -2.22
CA HIS A 51 -6.26 -4.04 -2.44
C HIS A 51 -6.36 -4.35 -3.94
N THR A 52 -7.33 -3.76 -4.65
CA THR A 52 -7.51 -4.00 -6.10
C THR A 52 -6.28 -3.59 -6.89
N PHE A 53 -5.71 -2.41 -6.61
CA PHE A 53 -4.51 -1.92 -7.28
C PHE A 53 -3.37 -2.94 -7.22
N MET A 54 -3.06 -3.49 -6.04
CA MET A 54 -1.94 -4.41 -5.87
C MET A 54 -2.20 -5.77 -6.53
N TRP A 55 -3.44 -6.27 -6.46
CA TRP A 55 -3.82 -7.51 -7.14
C TRP A 55 -3.75 -7.36 -8.66
N GLU A 56 -4.19 -6.23 -9.21
CA GLU A 56 -4.19 -5.97 -10.64
C GLU A 56 -2.78 -5.78 -11.21
N ASN A 57 -1.90 -5.11 -10.47
CA ASN A 57 -0.59 -4.68 -10.98
C ASN A 57 0.57 -5.62 -10.60
N LEU A 58 0.44 -6.43 -9.55
CA LEU A 58 1.54 -7.29 -9.09
C LEU A 58 1.08 -8.69 -8.68
N PHE A 59 0.26 -8.82 -7.63
CA PHE A 59 0.12 -10.10 -6.91
C PHE A 59 -0.49 -11.24 -7.71
N LYS A 60 -1.38 -10.97 -8.68
CA LYS A 60 -1.93 -12.03 -9.55
C LYS A 60 -0.98 -12.52 -10.65
N HIS A 61 0.16 -11.85 -10.83
CA HIS A 61 1.11 -12.13 -11.91
C HIS A 61 2.40 -12.81 -11.43
N ILE A 62 2.52 -13.07 -10.13
CA ILE A 62 3.67 -13.68 -9.47
C ILE A 62 3.26 -14.86 -8.59
N ASP A 63 4.22 -15.68 -8.18
CA ASP A 63 4.03 -16.87 -7.33
C ASP A 63 3.95 -16.56 -5.82
N ILE A 64 3.51 -15.36 -5.45
CA ILE A 64 3.33 -15.00 -4.04
C ILE A 64 2.14 -15.76 -3.43
N ARG A 65 2.32 -16.24 -2.20
CA ARG A 65 1.25 -16.91 -1.46
C ARG A 65 0.31 -15.88 -0.84
N ARG A 66 -1.00 -16.13 -0.85
CA ARG A 66 -2.00 -15.15 -0.37
C ARG A 66 -1.82 -14.82 1.11
N GLU A 67 -1.44 -15.81 1.91
CA GLU A 67 -1.16 -15.67 3.34
C GLU A 67 0.05 -14.79 3.66
N ASN A 68 0.93 -14.57 2.68
CA ASN A 68 2.11 -13.71 2.79
C ASN A 68 1.83 -12.26 2.33
N VAL A 69 0.61 -11.94 1.90
CA VAL A 69 0.23 -10.60 1.46
C VAL A 69 -0.46 -9.86 2.61
N HIS A 70 0.14 -8.75 3.05
CA HIS A 70 -0.39 -7.92 4.12
C HIS A 70 -0.69 -6.51 3.60
N ILE A 71 -1.97 -6.16 3.59
CA ILE A 71 -2.50 -4.82 3.27
C ILE A 71 -3.48 -4.48 4.39
N LEU A 72 -3.45 -3.24 4.88
CA LEU A 72 -4.35 -2.76 5.92
C LEU A 72 -5.82 -2.97 5.54
N ASP A 73 -6.65 -3.30 6.52
CA ASP A 73 -8.10 -3.31 6.35
C ASP A 73 -8.70 -1.95 6.74
N GLY A 74 -8.95 -1.11 5.73
CA GLY A 74 -9.58 0.20 5.91
C GLY A 74 -11.06 0.16 6.32
N ASN A 75 -11.68 -1.02 6.38
CA ASN A 75 -13.07 -1.20 6.83
C ASN A 75 -13.16 -2.00 8.15
N ALA A 76 -12.05 -2.18 8.87
CA ALA A 76 -12.06 -2.86 10.15
C ALA A 76 -12.95 -2.13 11.17
N GLU A 77 -13.71 -2.88 11.98
CA GLU A 77 -14.57 -2.32 13.02
C GLU A 77 -13.80 -1.44 14.03
N ASP A 78 -12.54 -1.83 14.32
CA ASP A 78 -11.60 -1.05 15.13
C ASP A 78 -10.30 -0.82 14.35
N LEU A 79 -10.20 0.33 13.69
CA LEU A 79 -9.02 0.75 12.92
C LEU A 79 -7.76 0.87 13.79
N TYR A 80 -7.87 1.20 15.08
CA TYR A 80 -6.71 1.26 15.97
C TYR A 80 -6.20 -0.13 16.33
N HIS A 81 -7.10 -1.10 16.48
CA HIS A 81 -6.72 -2.50 16.62
C HIS A 81 -6.07 -3.03 15.34
N GLU A 82 -6.60 -2.71 14.16
CA GLU A 82 -6.01 -3.11 12.88
C GLU A 82 -4.57 -2.57 12.73
N CYS A 83 -4.35 -1.28 13.01
CA CYS A 83 -3.02 -0.67 12.98
C CYS A 83 -2.02 -1.40 13.89
N ARG A 84 -2.42 -1.74 15.13
CA ARG A 84 -1.56 -2.46 16.09
C ARG A 84 -1.27 -3.89 15.63
N THR A 85 -2.27 -4.57 15.11
CA THR A 85 -2.13 -5.95 14.61
C THR A 85 -1.24 -5.99 13.37
N TYR A 86 -1.29 -4.97 12.53
CA TYR A 86 -0.42 -4.82 11.37
C TYR A 86 1.06 -4.70 11.77
N GLU A 87 1.37 -3.82 12.73
CA GLU A 87 2.71 -3.68 13.30
C GLU A 87 3.20 -4.98 13.95
N ALA A 88 2.35 -5.66 14.73
CA ALA A 88 2.69 -6.92 15.39
C ALA A 88 2.98 -8.05 14.39
N LYS A 89 2.21 -8.15 13.28
CA LYS A 89 2.46 -9.11 12.20
C LYS A 89 3.80 -8.84 11.52
N MET A 90 4.09 -7.57 11.25
CA MET A 90 5.35 -7.15 10.65
C MET A 90 6.55 -7.51 11.54
N GLU A 91 6.46 -7.26 12.84
CA GLU A 91 7.50 -7.63 13.80
C GLU A 91 7.66 -9.16 13.92
N ALA A 92 6.56 -9.91 14.00
CA ALA A 92 6.57 -11.36 14.10
C ALA A 92 7.23 -12.06 12.89
N LEU A 93 7.19 -11.40 11.72
CA LEU A 93 7.84 -11.87 10.49
C LEU A 93 9.29 -11.37 10.32
N GLY A 94 9.88 -10.78 11.37
CA GLY A 94 11.26 -10.30 11.38
C GLY A 94 11.43 -8.91 10.78
N GLY A 95 10.33 -8.20 10.51
CA GLY A 95 10.34 -6.85 9.96
C GLY A 95 10.49 -6.78 8.44
N VAL A 96 10.57 -5.54 7.94
CA VAL A 96 10.78 -5.22 6.53
C VAL A 96 12.26 -4.95 6.29
N GLU A 97 12.85 -5.68 5.34
CA GLU A 97 14.26 -5.59 4.96
C GLU A 97 14.48 -4.55 3.86
N LEU A 98 13.48 -4.40 2.98
CA LEU A 98 13.47 -3.41 1.91
C LEU A 98 12.09 -2.79 1.81
N PHE A 99 12.02 -1.46 1.87
CA PHE A 99 10.80 -0.71 1.65
C PHE A 99 10.94 0.16 0.41
N LEU A 100 10.18 -0.16 -0.65
CA LEU A 100 10.06 0.70 -1.82
C LEU A 100 9.04 1.79 -1.52
N GLY A 101 9.37 3.06 -1.75
CA GLY A 101 8.48 4.18 -1.48
C GLY A 101 8.45 5.19 -2.62
N GLY A 102 7.31 5.87 -2.77
CA GLY A 102 7.21 7.11 -3.53
C GLY A 102 7.37 8.31 -2.61
N ILE A 103 7.73 9.46 -3.18
CA ILE A 103 7.76 10.75 -2.48
C ILE A 103 6.76 11.67 -3.17
N GLY A 104 5.86 12.27 -2.38
CA GLY A 104 4.92 13.29 -2.84
C GLY A 104 5.60 14.62 -3.18
N PRO A 105 4.95 15.53 -3.92
CA PRO A 105 5.53 16.82 -4.29
C PRO A 105 5.84 17.73 -3.08
N ASP A 106 5.16 17.50 -1.96
CA ASP A 106 5.35 18.14 -0.65
C ASP A 106 6.36 17.39 0.26
N GLY A 107 6.97 16.32 -0.25
CA GLY A 107 7.92 15.48 0.49
C GLY A 107 7.31 14.37 1.33
N HIS A 108 5.98 14.15 1.29
CA HIS A 108 5.38 13.06 2.07
C HIS A 108 5.79 11.67 1.57
N ILE A 109 5.81 10.70 2.48
CA ILE A 109 5.97 9.27 2.19
C ILE A 109 4.73 8.55 2.71
N ALA A 110 4.09 7.72 1.87
CA ALA A 110 2.74 7.21 2.15
C ALA A 110 1.79 8.38 2.45
N PHE A 111 0.82 8.22 3.34
CA PHE A 111 0.02 9.35 3.85
C PHE A 111 0.67 10.12 5.02
N ASN A 112 2.00 10.06 5.20
CA ASN A 112 2.68 10.86 6.23
C ASN A 112 2.97 12.29 5.76
N GLU A 113 1.91 13.09 5.77
CA GLU A 113 1.92 14.50 5.37
C GLU A 113 2.75 15.41 6.28
N PRO A 114 3.09 16.64 5.82
CA PRO A 114 3.80 17.62 6.63
C PRO A 114 3.21 17.83 8.02
N GLY A 115 4.07 17.82 9.04
CA GLY A 115 3.67 17.88 10.45
C GLY A 115 3.48 16.52 11.11
N SER A 116 3.59 15.41 10.37
CA SER A 116 3.66 14.07 10.95
C SER A 116 4.91 13.90 11.83
N SER A 117 4.77 13.19 12.94
CA SER A 117 5.90 12.85 13.83
C SER A 117 6.94 12.02 13.08
N LEU A 118 8.23 12.35 13.25
CA LEU A 118 9.34 11.58 12.68
C LEU A 118 9.47 10.17 13.27
N CYS A 119 8.84 9.91 14.42
CA CYS A 119 8.78 8.60 15.06
C CYS A 119 7.36 8.00 15.01
N SER A 120 6.53 8.40 14.04
CA SER A 120 5.16 7.89 13.92
C SER A 120 5.13 6.39 13.58
N ARG A 121 4.09 5.71 14.06
CA ARG A 121 3.75 4.31 13.75
C ARG A 121 2.52 4.25 12.84
N THR A 122 2.13 3.05 12.42
CA THR A 122 0.88 2.83 11.68
C THR A 122 -0.31 3.43 12.46
N ARG A 123 -1.10 4.29 11.80
CA ARG A 123 -2.21 5.03 12.40
C ARG A 123 -3.22 5.48 11.35
N VAL A 124 -4.43 5.74 11.78
CA VAL A 124 -5.44 6.46 10.97
C VAL A 124 -4.96 7.89 10.74
N LYS A 125 -5.11 8.38 9.51
CA LYS A 125 -4.69 9.72 9.11
C LYS A 125 -5.74 10.37 8.23
N THR A 126 -6.14 11.58 8.60
CA THR A 126 -6.94 12.45 7.73
C THR A 126 -6.05 12.97 6.61
N LEU A 127 -6.50 12.81 5.36
CA LEU A 127 -5.82 13.33 4.18
C LEU A 127 -5.91 14.86 4.13
N ALA A 128 -4.80 15.50 3.76
CA ALA A 128 -4.74 16.90 3.42
C ALA A 128 -5.48 17.15 2.10
N TYR A 129 -5.94 18.39 1.96
CA TYR A 129 -6.67 18.82 0.77
C TYR A 129 -5.87 18.60 -0.53
N ASP A 130 -4.56 18.85 -0.52
CA ASP A 130 -3.71 18.66 -1.70
C ASP A 130 -3.62 17.17 -2.10
N THR A 131 -3.58 16.26 -1.13
CA THR A 131 -3.63 14.81 -1.35
C THR A 131 -4.97 14.40 -1.96
N ILE A 132 -6.08 14.93 -1.45
CA ILE A 132 -7.42 14.70 -1.99
C ILE A 132 -7.50 15.16 -3.45
N VAL A 133 -7.02 16.37 -3.75
CA VAL A 133 -7.01 16.91 -5.12
C VAL A 133 -6.13 16.06 -6.05
N ALA A 134 -4.97 15.62 -5.59
CA ALA A 134 -4.08 14.77 -6.37
C ALA A 134 -4.68 13.39 -6.66
N ASN A 135 -5.42 12.82 -5.70
CA ASN A 135 -6.03 11.50 -5.83
C ASN A 135 -7.37 11.53 -6.57
N ALA A 136 -8.07 12.66 -6.62
CA ALA A 136 -9.35 12.81 -7.32
C ALA A 136 -9.29 12.38 -8.79
N ARG A 137 -8.12 12.47 -9.45
CA ARG A 137 -7.92 11.96 -10.83
C ARG A 137 -8.27 10.46 -11.00
N PHE A 138 -8.14 9.67 -9.93
CA PHE A 138 -8.52 8.26 -9.90
C PHE A 138 -10.01 8.07 -9.64
N PHE A 139 -10.65 9.04 -8.98
CA PHE A 139 -12.08 9.04 -8.65
C PHE A 139 -12.92 9.87 -9.64
N GLY A 140 -12.55 9.84 -10.93
CA GLY A 140 -13.28 10.54 -12.00
C GLY A 140 -13.15 12.08 -11.95
N GLY A 141 -12.15 12.61 -11.27
CA GLY A 141 -11.91 14.04 -11.07
C GLY A 141 -12.74 14.67 -9.95
N ASP A 142 -13.47 13.88 -9.16
CA ASP A 142 -14.37 14.36 -8.11
C ASP A 142 -13.73 14.19 -6.73
N ILE A 143 -13.40 15.31 -6.10
CA ILE A 143 -12.78 15.34 -4.76
C ILE A 143 -13.70 14.78 -3.67
N THR A 144 -15.03 14.78 -3.88
CA THR A 144 -16.00 14.29 -2.87
C THR A 144 -16.10 12.77 -2.83
N LYS A 145 -15.51 12.10 -3.81
CA LYS A 145 -15.45 10.64 -3.91
C LYS A 145 -14.13 10.05 -3.42
N VAL A 146 -13.17 10.89 -3.06
CA VAL A 146 -11.93 10.44 -2.42
C VAL A 146 -12.26 10.12 -0.96
N PRO A 147 -12.05 8.87 -0.50
CA PRO A 147 -12.31 8.48 0.88
C PRO A 147 -11.39 9.20 1.88
#